data_AF-A0A963JGJ9-F1
#
_entry.id   AF-A0A963JGJ9-F1
#
_cell.length_a   1.000
_cell.length_b   1.000
_cell.length_c   1.000
_cell.angle_alpha   90.00
_cell.angle_beta   90.00
_cell.angle_gamma   90.00
#
_symmetry.space_group_name_H-M   'P 1'
#
loop_
_entity.id
_entity.type
_entity.pdbx_description
1 polymer ?
#
loop_
_entity_poly.entity_id
_entity_poly.type
_entity_poly.pdbx_seq_one_letter_code
_entity_poly.pdbx_strand_id
1 'polypeptide(L)'
;MKGGGGLLLTGGDFFPGAGQPQALSGEACGCRMAPEVAETLVADGLDPDFLGDIAAFSGLESRDVLDFVGIDRTTVSRRKASGSALPRDAAVKALQITDLLTQAT
;
A
#
# COMPACT_ATOMS: atom_id res chain seq x y z
N MET A 1 -34.56 -21.62 57.86
CA MET A 1 -34.18 -20.31 57.28
C MET A 1 -32.93 -20.50 56.42
N LYS A 2 -32.96 -20.07 55.14
CA LYS A 2 -31.88 -19.51 54.27
C LYS A 2 -30.56 -20.31 54.11
N GLY A 3 -29.97 -20.55 52.93
CA GLY A 3 -30.20 -20.16 51.53
C GLY A 3 -28.92 -20.37 50.68
N GLY A 4 -29.04 -20.35 49.34
CA GLY A 4 -27.99 -20.14 48.30
C GLY A 4 -27.01 -21.32 48.07
N GLY A 5 -26.84 -21.93 46.89
CA GLY A 5 -26.66 -21.40 45.53
C GLY A 5 -25.16 -21.21 45.27
N GLY A 6 -24.48 -21.81 44.28
CA GLY A 6 -24.85 -22.71 43.19
C GLY A 6 -23.61 -23.42 42.65
N LEU A 7 -23.83 -24.51 41.92
CA LEU A 7 -22.80 -25.33 41.28
C LEU A 7 -22.18 -24.63 40.07
N LEU A 8 -20.87 -24.78 39.96
CA LEU A 8 -20.01 -24.21 38.92
C LEU A 8 -19.69 -25.32 37.93
N LEU A 9 -20.42 -25.43 36.82
CA LEU A 9 -20.01 -26.17 35.62
C LEU A 9 -20.57 -25.48 34.38
N THR A 10 -19.66 -25.14 33.49
CA THR A 10 -19.81 -24.25 32.33
C THR A 10 -20.59 -24.90 31.18
N GLY A 11 -21.44 -24.13 30.51
CA GLY A 11 -22.08 -24.51 29.25
C GLY A 11 -22.98 -23.41 28.71
N GLY A 12 -22.70 -22.91 27.49
CA GLY A 12 -23.64 -22.13 26.67
C GLY A 12 -23.09 -20.88 25.95
N ASP A 13 -22.93 -21.01 24.63
CA ASP A 13 -22.84 -20.09 23.47
C ASP A 13 -22.80 -18.53 23.54
N PHE A 14 -21.89 -18.01 22.68
CA PHE A 14 -21.91 -16.82 21.78
C PHE A 14 -22.34 -15.43 22.28
N PHE A 15 -21.46 -14.41 22.15
CA PHE A 15 -21.55 -13.28 21.19
C PHE A 15 -20.23 -12.45 21.24
N PRO A 16 -19.86 -11.76 20.14
CA PRO A 16 -18.50 -11.34 19.79
C PRO A 16 -18.22 -9.90 20.25
N GLY A 17 -17.01 -9.66 20.72
CA GLY A 17 -16.61 -8.32 21.12
C GLY A 17 -15.12 -8.27 21.41
N ALA A 18 -14.40 -7.69 20.45
CA ALA A 18 -13.08 -7.08 20.59
C ALA A 18 -11.96 -7.95 21.19
N GLY A 19 -10.98 -8.25 20.35
CA GLY A 19 -9.61 -8.47 20.81
C GLY A 19 -9.01 -9.76 20.29
N GLN A 20 -8.55 -9.73 19.05
CA GLN A 20 -7.18 -10.14 18.76
C GLN A 20 -6.77 -9.39 17.49
N PRO A 21 -5.67 -8.61 17.51
CA PRO A 21 -5.11 -8.10 16.27
C PRO A 21 -4.74 -9.33 15.46
N GLN A 22 -5.51 -9.60 14.41
CA GLN A 22 -5.02 -10.42 13.33
C GLN A 22 -3.70 -9.77 12.96
N ALA A 23 -2.61 -10.47 13.24
CA ALA A 23 -1.39 -10.28 12.52
C ALA A 23 -1.82 -10.33 11.06
N LEU A 24 -1.96 -9.15 10.47
CA LEU A 24 -2.02 -8.99 9.03
C LEU A 24 -0.63 -9.44 8.61
N SER A 25 -0.49 -10.76 8.50
CA SER A 25 0.65 -11.44 7.94
C SER A 25 0.95 -10.64 6.69
N GLY A 26 2.14 -10.04 6.67
CA GLY A 26 2.70 -9.44 5.47
C GLY A 26 2.95 -10.56 4.47
N GLU A 27 1.89 -11.17 3.96
CA GLU A 27 1.86 -11.63 2.61
C GLU A 27 1.97 -10.36 1.78
N ALA A 28 3.21 -10.03 1.44
CA ALA A 28 3.47 -9.35 0.19
C ALA A 28 2.71 -10.17 -0.88
N CYS A 29 1.49 -9.72 -1.21
CA CYS A 29 0.76 -10.21 -2.37
C CYS A 29 1.73 -9.96 -3.52
N GLY A 30 2.47 -10.98 -3.94
CA GLY A 30 3.33 -11.01 -5.14
C GLY A 30 2.46 -10.96 -6.39
N CYS A 31 1.48 -10.07 -6.36
CA CYS A 31 0.45 -9.89 -7.33
C CYS A 31 1.10 -9.03 -8.40
N ARG A 32 1.83 -9.73 -9.28
CA ARG A 32 2.48 -9.17 -10.45
C ARG A 32 1.51 -8.21 -11.11
N MET A 33 1.96 -6.97 -11.27
CA MET A 33 1.18 -5.99 -11.96
C MET A 33 1.02 -6.43 -13.42
N ALA A 34 -0.22 -6.74 -13.81
CA ALA A 34 -0.49 -7.11 -15.19
C ALA A 34 -0.19 -5.89 -16.09
N PRO A 35 0.45 -6.08 -17.25
CA PRO A 35 0.83 -4.98 -18.13
C PRO A 35 -0.38 -4.12 -18.54
N GLU A 36 -1.56 -4.72 -18.67
CA GLU A 36 -2.81 -4.03 -18.98
C GLU A 36 -3.24 -3.08 -17.84
N VAL A 37 -2.97 -3.47 -16.59
CA VAL A 37 -3.22 -2.63 -15.40
C VAL A 37 -2.22 -1.49 -15.35
N ALA A 38 -0.95 -1.74 -15.67
CA ALA A 38 0.06 -0.69 -15.72
C ALA A 38 -0.25 0.35 -16.81
N GLU A 39 -0.67 -0.10 -18.01
CA GLU A 39 -1.11 0.80 -19.08
C GLU A 39 -2.33 1.63 -18.68
N THR A 40 -3.29 1.01 -17.99
CA THR A 40 -4.47 1.70 -17.48
C THR A 40 -4.09 2.76 -16.44
N LEU A 41 -3.26 2.43 -15.45
CA LEU A 41 -2.83 3.42 -14.44
C LEU A 41 -2.01 4.56 -15.03
N VAL A 42 -1.22 4.29 -16.07
CA VAL A 42 -0.50 5.34 -16.80
C VAL A 42 -1.47 6.23 -17.58
N ALA A 43 -2.57 5.67 -18.10
CA ALA A 43 -3.61 6.42 -18.81
C ALA A 43 -4.52 7.23 -17.87
N ASP A 44 -4.92 6.65 -16.74
CA ASP A 44 -5.68 7.31 -15.67
C ASP A 44 -4.86 8.41 -14.97
N GLY A 45 -3.55 8.25 -14.95
CA GLY A 45 -2.62 9.19 -14.36
C GLY A 45 -2.23 8.79 -12.95
N LEU A 46 -0.93 8.59 -12.75
CA LEU A 46 -0.37 8.12 -11.49
C LEU A 46 -0.28 9.26 -10.47
N ASP A 47 -0.69 9.00 -9.24
CA ASP A 47 -0.63 9.99 -8.16
C ASP A 47 0.83 10.32 -7.78
N PRO A 48 1.19 11.59 -7.52
CA PRO A 48 2.55 11.94 -7.14
C PRO A 48 3.02 11.35 -5.80
N ASP A 49 2.11 11.00 -4.88
CA ASP A 49 2.44 10.32 -3.62
C ASP A 49 2.95 8.89 -3.83
N PHE A 50 2.62 8.25 -4.97
CA PHE A 50 3.11 6.93 -5.33
C PHE A 50 4.65 6.85 -5.38
N LEU A 51 5.33 7.95 -5.72
CA LEU A 51 6.80 8.00 -5.70
C LEU A 51 7.36 7.87 -4.27
N GLY A 52 6.62 8.36 -3.27
CA GLY A 52 6.94 8.16 -1.85
C GLY A 52 6.74 6.72 -1.42
N ASP A 53 5.68 6.06 -1.90
CA ASP A 53 5.42 4.64 -1.64
C ASP A 53 6.53 3.76 -2.22
N ILE A 54 7.01 4.06 -3.44
CA ILE A 54 8.17 3.37 -4.03
C ILE A 54 9.41 3.54 -3.17
N ALA A 55 9.72 4.76 -2.73
CA ALA A 55 10.88 5.03 -1.87
C ALA A 55 10.79 4.22 -0.56
N ALA A 56 9.61 4.20 0.07
CA ALA A 56 9.36 3.43 1.29
C ALA A 56 9.47 1.91 1.05
N PHE A 57 8.93 1.39 -0.06
CA PHE A 57 8.95 -0.04 -0.38
C PHE A 57 10.34 -0.54 -0.79
N SER A 58 11.09 0.26 -1.55
CA SER A 58 12.43 -0.08 -2.05
C SER A 58 13.55 0.17 -1.04
N GLY A 59 13.32 1.04 -0.05
CA GLY A 59 14.38 1.59 0.79
C GLY A 59 15.28 2.59 0.06
N LEU A 60 14.92 3.04 -1.15
CA LEU A 60 15.65 4.07 -1.88
C LEU A 60 15.33 5.45 -1.33
N GLU A 61 16.30 6.36 -1.43
CA GLU A 61 16.07 7.76 -1.14
C GLU A 61 15.08 8.34 -2.16
N SER A 62 14.16 9.20 -1.71
CA SER A 62 13.18 9.82 -2.62
C SER A 62 13.85 10.57 -3.78
N ARG A 63 15.06 11.10 -3.57
CA ARG A 63 15.84 11.76 -4.62
C ARG A 63 16.21 10.79 -5.75
N ASP A 64 16.57 9.56 -5.43
CA ASP A 64 16.97 8.55 -6.42
C ASP A 64 15.75 8.06 -7.21
N VAL A 65 14.60 7.92 -6.54
CA VAL A 65 13.34 7.61 -7.22
C VAL A 65 12.97 8.74 -8.21
N LEU A 66 13.08 10.00 -7.79
CA LEU A 66 12.82 11.17 -8.64
C LEU A 66 13.77 11.25 -9.84
N ASP A 67 15.06 10.98 -9.63
CA ASP A 67 16.07 10.93 -10.69
C ASP A 67 15.77 9.83 -11.71
N PHE A 68 15.44 8.62 -11.22
CA PHE A 68 15.10 7.49 -12.08
C PHE A 68 13.87 7.77 -12.95
N VAL A 69 12.78 8.25 -12.36
CA VAL A 69 11.58 8.60 -13.12
C VAL A 69 11.76 9.86 -13.99
N GLY A 70 12.86 10.59 -13.78
CA GLY A 70 13.22 11.78 -14.53
C GLY A 70 12.28 12.96 -14.26
N ILE A 71 11.86 13.15 -13.02
CA ILE A 71 10.97 14.25 -12.63
C ILE A 71 11.55 15.09 -11.49
N ASP A 72 11.51 16.41 -11.65
CA ASP A 72 11.94 17.32 -10.60
C ASP A 72 10.99 17.33 -9.40
N ARG A 73 11.57 17.48 -8.21
CA ARG A 73 10.81 17.69 -6.96
C ARG A 73 9.82 18.85 -7.06
N THR A 74 10.18 19.93 -7.75
CA THR A 74 9.30 21.10 -7.92
C THR A 74 8.08 20.79 -8.79
N THR A 75 8.26 19.95 -9.81
CA THR A 75 7.17 19.47 -10.66
C THR A 75 6.25 18.56 -9.85
N VAL A 76 6.79 17.62 -9.08
CA VAL A 76 6.00 16.76 -8.18
C VAL A 76 5.22 17.59 -7.17
N SER A 77 5.88 18.53 -6.47
CA SER A 77 5.19 19.41 -5.50
C SER A 77 4.07 20.23 -6.13
N ARG A 78 4.26 20.72 -7.36
CA ARG A 78 3.22 21.45 -8.09
C ARG A 78 2.03 20.56 -8.41
N ARG A 79 2.30 19.33 -8.88
CA ARG A 79 1.28 18.32 -9.21
C ARG A 79 0.48 17.92 -7.96
N LYS A 80 1.15 17.73 -6.82
CA LYS A 80 0.48 17.50 -5.52
C LYS A 80 -0.42 18.67 -5.13
N ALA A 81 0.10 19.89 -5.22
CA ALA A 81 -0.65 21.10 -4.87
C ALA A 81 -1.87 21.33 -5.78
N SER A 82 -1.79 20.93 -7.05
CA SER A 82 -2.88 21.05 -8.01
C SER A 82 -3.78 19.82 -8.09
N GLY A 83 -3.50 18.76 -7.33
CA GLY A 83 -4.21 17.47 -7.42
C GLY A 83 -4.10 16.83 -8.81
N SER A 84 -3.02 17.11 -9.55
CA SER A 84 -2.81 16.60 -10.90
C SER A 84 -1.91 15.38 -10.89
N ALA A 85 -2.22 14.40 -11.73
CA ALA A 85 -1.40 13.21 -11.92
C ALA A 85 0.02 13.54 -12.42
N LEU A 86 0.95 12.60 -12.25
CA LEU A 86 2.29 12.65 -12.81
C LEU A 86 2.27 12.66 -14.35
N PRO A 87 3.31 13.21 -15.00
CA PRO A 87 3.53 13.02 -16.42
C PRO A 87 3.60 11.53 -16.78
N ARG A 88 3.07 11.17 -17.95
CA ARG A 88 3.01 9.79 -18.45
C ARG A 88 4.38 9.09 -18.38
N ASP A 89 5.44 9.75 -18.82
CA ASP A 89 6.80 9.19 -18.80
C ASP A 89 7.29 8.85 -17.38
N ALA A 90 7.00 9.73 -16.41
CA ALA A 90 7.35 9.48 -15.01
C ALA A 90 6.52 8.34 -14.42
N ALA A 91 5.24 8.26 -14.77
CA ALA A 91 4.35 7.19 -14.32
C ALA A 91 4.79 5.82 -14.85
N VAL A 92 5.15 5.71 -16.14
CA VAL A 92 5.66 4.47 -16.74
C VAL A 92 6.91 3.99 -16.00
N LYS A 93 7.88 4.88 -15.77
CA LYS A 93 9.12 4.56 -15.08
C LYS A 93 8.90 4.18 -13.61
N ALA A 94 7.97 4.85 -12.92
CA ALA A 94 7.60 4.53 -11.55
C ALA A 94 7.06 3.09 -11.45
N LEU A 95 6.16 2.70 -12.35
CA LEU A 95 5.62 1.35 -12.41
C LEU A 95 6.69 0.30 -12.77
N GLN A 96 7.66 0.64 -13.63
CA GLN A 96 8.79 -0.24 -13.92
C GLN A 96 9.62 -0.55 -12.66
N ILE A 97 9.84 0.44 -11.79
CA ILE A 97 10.53 0.21 -10.51
C ILE A 97 9.71 -0.74 -9.64
N THR A 98 8.40 -0.49 -9.50
CA THR A 98 7.52 -1.35 -8.69
C THR A 98 7.49 -2.79 -9.20
N ASP A 99 7.42 -2.99 -10.52
CA ASP A 99 7.46 -4.33 -11.12
C ASP A 99 8.80 -5.04 -10.83
N LEU A 100 9.92 -4.34 -10.97
CA LEU A 100 11.25 -4.89 -10.67
C LEU A 100 11.40 -5.28 -9.19
N LEU A 101 10.93 -4.43 -8.27
CA LEU A 101 11.01 -4.69 -6.84
C LEU A 101 10.09 -5.85 -6.43
N THR A 102 8.93 -5.96 -7.06
CA THR A 102 7.98 -7.06 -6.83
C THR A 102 8.52 -8.40 -7.37
N GLN A 103 9.34 -8.37 -8.43
CA GLN A 103 10.00 -9.57 -8.97
C GLN A 103 11.22 -10.04 -8.14
N ALA A 104 11.79 -9.16 -7.30
CA ALA A 104 12.99 -9.46 -6.53
C ALA A 104 12.72 -10.11 -5.15
N THR A 105 11.45 -10.31 -4.79
CA THR A 105 10.99 -10.93 -3.52
C THR A 105 10.54 -12.35 -3.74
#